data_AF-A0A5N5THW7-F1
#
_entry.id   AF-A0A5N5THW7-F1
#
_cell.length_a   1.000
_cell.length_b   1.000
_cell.length_c   1.000
_cell.angle_alpha   90.00
_cell.angle_beta   90.00
_cell.angle_gamma   90.00
#
_symmetry.space_group_name_H-M   'P 1'
#
loop_
_entity.id
_entity.type
_entity.pdbx_description
1 polymer ?
#
loop_
_entity_poly.entity_id
_entity_poly.type
_entity_poly.pdbx_seq_one_letter_code
_entity_poly.pdbx_strand_id
1 'polypeptide(L)'
;MYAENGFSAFDYCTLVGMLVVSSGIGFYIAYKGNKSPEEFLMGNRILKTIPVSMSLLTSFTNSVNILGFTGEVYANGMQISTVVFGPPLAIIFSSYFILPVIFPLKLTSINEYIELRFKSKRLRFVIFFLMIVNTLVNGGIILYAPTLALSAITKLNTLTCILILGTVCTLYSSFQLYKIYTNYPSILINSPVNKLTEGGF
;
A
#
# COMPACT_ATOMS: atom_id res chain seq x y z
N MET A 1 27.64 11.77 29.31
CA MET A 1 27.03 10.63 30.02
C MET A 1 25.53 10.84 30.01
N TYR A 2 24.80 10.24 29.07
CA TYR A 2 23.34 10.27 29.06
C TYR A 2 22.83 9.08 29.89
N ALA A 3 22.02 9.37 30.90
CA ALA A 3 21.44 8.39 31.80
C ALA A 3 20.56 7.39 31.03
N GLU A 4 20.83 6.10 31.21
CA GLU A 4 19.99 5.00 30.78
C GLU A 4 18.67 5.04 31.55
N ASN A 5 17.62 5.57 30.93
CA ASN A 5 16.29 5.01 31.11
C ASN A 5 16.09 4.03 29.97
N GLY A 6 16.44 2.76 30.21
CA GLY A 6 16.02 1.68 29.33
C GLY A 6 14.51 1.76 29.14
N PHE A 7 14.07 1.48 27.91
CA PHE A 7 12.67 1.36 27.49
C PHE A 7 11.68 1.13 28.63
N SER A 8 10.68 2.00 28.75
CA SER A 8 9.56 1.74 29.64
C SER A 8 8.76 0.56 29.09
N ALA A 9 8.21 -0.28 29.97
CA ALA A 9 7.26 -1.34 29.58
C ALA A 9 6.10 -0.80 28.72
N PHE A 10 5.80 0.50 28.87
CA PHE A 10 4.81 1.23 28.09
C PHE A 10 5.15 1.32 26.58
N ASP A 11 6.42 1.51 26.22
CA ASP A 11 6.82 1.68 24.82
C ASP A 11 6.76 0.33 24.08
N TYR A 12 7.16 -0.76 24.75
CA TYR A 12 6.97 -2.11 24.23
C TYR A 12 5.49 -2.48 24.10
N CYS A 13 4.67 -2.12 25.10
CA CYS A 13 3.22 -2.34 25.05
C CYS A 13 2.58 -1.59 23.88
N THR A 14 3.03 -0.36 23.58
CA THR A 14 2.51 0.44 22.47
C THR A 14 2.90 -0.16 21.13
N LEU A 15 4.14 -0.65 20.99
CA LEU A 15 4.61 -1.32 19.77
C LEU A 15 3.83 -2.60 19.50
N VAL A 16 3.72 -3.47 20.51
CA VAL A 16 2.94 -4.72 20.39
C VAL A 16 1.47 -4.41 20.13
N GLY A 17 0.90 -3.41 20.82
CA GLY A 17 -0.46 -2.95 20.61
C GLY A 17 -0.73 -2.49 19.18
N MET A 18 0.15 -1.68 18.59
CA MET A 18 -0.01 -1.23 17.21
C MET A 18 0.08 -2.39 16.20
N LEU A 19 0.98 -3.36 16.42
CA LEU A 19 1.08 -4.56 15.60
C LEU A 19 -0.18 -5.43 15.69
N VAL A 20 -0.70 -5.64 16.90
CA VAL A 20 -1.91 -6.43 17.15
C VAL A 20 -3.15 -5.75 16.54
N VAL A 21 -3.29 -4.43 16.70
CA VAL A 21 -4.40 -3.67 16.10
C VAL A 21 -4.33 -3.72 14.58
N SER A 22 -3.15 -3.50 13.98
CA SER A 22 -2.96 -3.58 12.52
C SER A 22 -3.30 -4.97 11.97
N SER A 23 -2.78 -6.02 12.62
CA SER A 23 -3.09 -7.41 12.27
C SER A 23 -4.57 -7.73 12.44
N GLY A 24 -5.17 -7.27 13.55
CA GLY A 24 -6.58 -7.45 13.86
C GLY A 24 -7.52 -6.80 12.85
N ILE A 25 -7.18 -5.60 12.36
CA ILE A 25 -7.96 -4.92 11.32
C ILE A 25 -7.92 -5.71 10.01
N GLY A 26 -6.75 -6.18 9.57
CA GLY A 26 -6.68 -6.98 8.34
C GLY A 26 -7.34 -8.35 8.50
N PHE A 27 -7.25 -8.98 9.68
CA PHE A 27 -7.99 -10.22 9.96
C PHE A 27 -9.51 -9.98 9.96
N TYR A 28 -9.97 -8.88 10.55
CA TYR A 28 -11.39 -8.51 10.56
C TYR A 28 -11.93 -8.25 9.15
N ILE A 29 -11.16 -7.54 8.31
CA ILE A 29 -11.51 -7.31 6.90
C ILE A 29 -11.50 -8.63 6.11
N ALA A 30 -10.53 -9.50 6.34
CA ALA A 30 -10.47 -10.82 5.72
C ALA A 30 -11.65 -11.71 6.16
N TYR A 31 -12.05 -11.64 7.43
CA TYR A 31 -13.16 -12.44 7.96
C TYR A 31 -14.53 -11.93 7.51
N LYS A 32 -14.73 -10.60 7.47
CA LYS A 32 -16.01 -9.97 7.11
C LYS A 32 -16.20 -9.79 5.59
N GLY A 33 -15.11 -9.79 4.82
CA GLY A 33 -15.11 -9.49 3.39
C GLY A 33 -15.48 -10.67 2.50
N ASN A 34 -16.77 -10.93 2.29
CA ASN A 34 -17.27 -11.72 1.14
C ASN A 34 -17.28 -10.87 -0.14
N LYS A 35 -16.17 -10.20 -0.45
CA LYS A 35 -16.11 -9.23 -1.55
C LYS A 35 -15.39 -9.83 -2.75
N SER A 36 -15.97 -9.65 -3.94
CA SER A 36 -15.35 -10.04 -5.21
C SER A 36 -13.96 -9.40 -5.32
N PRO A 37 -12.95 -10.04 -5.94
CA PRO A 37 -11.68 -9.37 -6.20
C PRO A 37 -11.86 -8.10 -7.03
N GLU A 38 -12.89 -8.01 -7.89
CA GLU A 38 -13.23 -6.75 -8.55
C GLU A 38 -13.74 -5.70 -7.57
N GLU A 39 -14.53 -6.09 -6.56
CA GLU A 39 -15.00 -5.19 -5.52
C GLU A 39 -13.85 -4.78 -4.57
N PHE A 40 -12.87 -5.65 -4.37
CA PHE A 40 -11.69 -5.37 -3.56
C PHE A 40 -10.70 -4.45 -4.28
N LEU A 41 -10.44 -4.73 -5.58
CA LEU A 41 -9.47 -3.97 -6.39
C LEU A 41 -10.07 -2.66 -6.94
N MET A 42 -11.36 -2.63 -7.26
CA MET A 42 -12.04 -1.44 -7.83
C MET A 42 -13.03 -0.77 -6.88
N GLY A 43 -13.26 -1.33 -5.68
CA GLY A 43 -14.17 -0.71 -4.71
C GLY A 43 -15.62 -0.59 -5.19
N ASN A 44 -16.07 -1.49 -6.09
CA ASN A 44 -17.38 -1.41 -6.74
C ASN A 44 -17.59 -0.15 -7.61
N ARG A 45 -16.54 0.63 -7.92
CA ARG A 45 -16.63 1.90 -8.68
C ARG A 45 -17.60 2.95 -8.11
N ILE A 46 -18.14 2.72 -6.91
CA ILE A 46 -19.10 3.58 -6.18
C ILE A 46 -18.49 4.02 -4.84
N LEU A 47 -17.15 4.04 -4.72
CA LEU A 47 -16.50 4.50 -3.50
C LEU A 47 -16.76 6.00 -3.30
N LYS A 48 -17.13 6.37 -2.06
CA LYS A 48 -17.23 7.77 -1.65
C LYS A 48 -15.86 8.46 -1.81
N THR A 49 -15.85 9.75 -2.11
CA THR A 49 -14.62 10.53 -2.33
C THR A 49 -13.66 10.51 -1.14
N ILE A 50 -14.19 10.48 0.08
CA ILE A 50 -13.43 10.51 1.34
C ILE A 50 -12.55 9.26 1.54
N PRO A 51 -13.07 8.02 1.48
CA PRO A 51 -12.21 6.84 1.62
C PRO A 51 -11.19 6.70 0.48
N VAL A 52 -11.50 7.17 -0.73
CA VAL A 52 -10.55 7.16 -1.85
C VAL A 52 -9.39 8.11 -1.58
N SER A 53 -9.67 9.35 -1.18
CA SER A 53 -8.61 10.31 -0.87
C SER A 53 -7.75 9.85 0.32
N MET A 54 -8.35 9.26 1.36
CA MET A 54 -7.62 8.71 2.50
C MET A 54 -6.68 7.58 2.09
N SER A 55 -7.11 6.67 1.20
CA SER A 55 -6.25 5.61 0.68
C SER A 55 -5.08 6.18 -0.13
N LEU A 56 -5.33 7.19 -0.98
CA LEU A 56 -4.28 7.83 -1.77
C LEU A 56 -3.25 8.55 -0.90
N LEU A 57 -3.70 9.26 0.14
CA LEU A 57 -2.83 9.92 1.12
C LEU A 57 -1.98 8.90 1.89
N THR A 58 -2.59 7.78 2.27
CA THR A 58 -1.89 6.68 2.95
C THR A 58 -0.80 6.09 2.04
N SER A 59 -1.08 5.88 0.75
CA SER A 59 -0.09 5.37 -0.21
C SER A 59 1.06 6.35 -0.47
N PHE A 60 0.83 7.66 -0.35
CA PHE A 60 1.86 8.68 -0.54
C PHE A 60 2.76 8.84 0.69
N THR A 61 2.21 8.59 1.88
CA THR A 61 2.92 8.79 3.15
C THR A 61 3.73 7.55 3.49
N ASN A 62 5.03 7.70 3.61
CA ASN A 62 5.92 6.59 3.90
C ASN A 62 7.01 6.95 4.90
N SER A 63 7.45 5.97 5.70
CA SER A 63 8.43 6.12 6.78
C SER A 63 9.77 6.70 6.31
N VAL A 64 10.20 6.33 5.09
CA VAL A 64 11.45 6.84 4.50
C VAL A 64 11.39 8.34 4.26
N ASN A 65 10.24 8.87 3.81
CA ASN A 65 10.09 10.31 3.57
C ASN A 65 10.15 11.09 4.89
N ILE A 66 9.55 10.57 5.96
CA ILE A 66 9.57 11.23 7.27
C ILE A 66 11.01 11.29 7.82
N LEU A 67 11.72 10.16 7.83
CA LEU A 67 13.12 10.13 8.28
C LEU A 67 14.02 10.98 7.38
N GLY A 68 13.82 10.92 6.06
CA GLY A 68 14.57 11.70 5.09
C GLY A 68 14.39 13.21 5.28
N PHE A 69 13.14 13.69 5.39
CA PHE A 69 12.88 15.11 5.60
C PHE A 69 13.41 15.61 6.94
N THR A 70 13.25 14.84 8.01
CA THR A 70 13.83 15.25 9.31
C THR A 70 15.35 15.34 9.23
N GLY A 71 16.02 14.34 8.65
CA GLY A 71 17.48 14.35 8.46
C GLY A 71 17.97 15.53 7.63
N GLU A 72 17.24 15.86 6.55
CA GLU A 72 17.55 17.02 5.70
C GLU A 72 17.36 18.35 6.44
N VAL A 73 16.28 18.50 7.22
CA VAL A 73 16.06 19.70 8.04
C VAL A 73 17.17 19.85 9.09
N TYR A 74 17.62 18.75 9.71
CA TYR A 74 18.71 18.79 10.69
C TYR A 74 20.05 19.20 10.07
N ALA A 75 20.33 18.79 8.83
CA ALA A 75 21.61 19.08 8.16
C ALA A 75 21.62 20.43 7.42
N ASN A 76 20.56 20.72 6.65
CA ASN A 76 20.50 21.81 5.68
C ASN A 76 19.44 22.88 6.02
N GLY A 77 18.74 22.75 7.15
CA GLY A 77 17.77 23.73 7.64
C GLY A 77 16.42 23.71 6.92
N MET A 78 15.70 24.83 6.94
CA MET A 78 14.30 24.91 6.48
C MET A 78 14.13 24.92 4.94
N GLN A 79 15.21 24.86 4.17
CA GLN A 79 15.15 24.95 2.70
C GLN A 79 14.24 23.89 2.06
N ILE A 80 14.22 22.67 2.62
CA ILE A 80 13.39 21.56 2.15
C ILE A 80 11.88 21.82 2.27
N SER A 81 11.45 22.80 3.07
CA SER A 81 10.04 23.20 3.21
C SER A 81 9.43 23.64 1.88
N THR A 82 10.25 24.11 0.93
CA THR A 82 9.80 24.49 -0.43
C THR A 82 9.19 23.32 -1.21
N VAL A 83 9.58 22.07 -0.91
CA VAL A 83 9.05 20.86 -1.56
C VAL A 83 7.55 20.67 -1.30
N VAL A 84 7.03 21.21 -0.20
CA VAL A 84 5.61 21.08 0.19
C VAL A 84 4.67 21.70 -0.85
N PHE A 85 5.11 22.68 -1.63
CA PHE A 85 4.29 23.32 -2.67
C PHE A 85 4.16 22.48 -3.95
N GLY A 86 5.04 21.50 -4.17
CA GLY A 86 5.02 20.65 -5.38
C GLY A 86 3.82 19.70 -5.46
N PRO A 87 3.58 18.85 -4.44
CA PRO A 87 2.46 17.90 -4.43
C PRO A 87 1.07 18.50 -4.70
N PRO A 88 0.64 19.62 -4.09
CA PRO A 88 -0.68 20.17 -4.37
C PRO A 88 -0.82 20.64 -5.82
N LEU A 89 0.22 21.25 -6.40
CA LEU A 89 0.22 21.65 -7.81
C LEU A 89 0.12 20.43 -8.73
N ALA A 90 0.87 19.36 -8.43
CA ALA A 90 0.82 18.12 -9.19
C ALA A 90 -0.57 17.45 -9.11
N ILE A 91 -1.23 17.49 -7.95
CA ILE A 91 -2.59 16.95 -7.77
C ILE A 91 -3.61 17.74 -8.60
N ILE A 92 -3.54 19.07 -8.56
CA ILE A 92 -4.42 19.94 -9.37
C ILE A 92 -4.22 19.61 -10.86
N PHE A 93 -2.97 19.61 -11.33
CA PHE A 93 -2.65 19.30 -12.72
C PHE A 93 -3.14 17.90 -13.13
N SER A 94 -2.89 16.88 -12.31
CA SER A 94 -3.35 15.51 -12.55
C SER A 94 -4.87 15.41 -12.62
N SER A 95 -5.58 16.13 -11.74
CA SER A 95 -7.05 16.13 -11.73
C SER A 95 -7.67 16.71 -13.01
N TYR A 96 -7.05 17.74 -13.60
CA TYR A 96 -7.57 18.38 -14.82
C TYR A 96 -7.14 17.68 -16.11
N PHE A 97 -5.93 17.11 -16.18
CA PHE A 97 -5.40 16.56 -17.43
C PHE A 97 -5.42 15.03 -17.47
N ILE A 98 -5.05 14.36 -16.39
CA ILE A 98 -4.86 12.90 -16.35
C ILE A 98 -6.18 12.20 -16.08
N LEU A 99 -6.97 12.70 -15.13
CA LEU A 99 -8.25 12.11 -14.74
C LEU A 99 -9.26 11.98 -15.90
N PRO A 100 -9.53 13.03 -16.73
CA PRO A 100 -10.52 12.91 -17.81
C PRO A 100 -10.05 11.98 -18.94
N VAL A 101 -8.74 11.74 -19.08
CA VAL A 101 -8.20 10.83 -20.10
C VAL A 101 -8.30 9.38 -19.65
N ILE A 102 -8.08 9.07 -18.36
CA ILE A 102 -8.04 7.68 -17.88
C ILE A 102 -9.42 7.16 -17.46
N PHE A 103 -10.24 8.02 -16.84
CA PHE A 103 -11.55 7.62 -16.30
C PHE A 103 -12.50 6.98 -17.34
N PRO A 104 -12.62 7.47 -18.60
CA PRO A 104 -13.54 6.87 -19.56
C PRO A 104 -13.09 5.51 -20.10
N LEU A 105 -11.79 5.18 -20.02
CA LEU A 105 -11.26 3.92 -20.57
C LEU A 105 -11.56 2.71 -19.67
N LYS A 106 -12.04 2.91 -18.44
CA LYS A 106 -12.47 1.85 -17.49
C LYS A 106 -11.43 0.72 -17.29
N LEU A 107 -10.14 1.06 -17.39
CA LEU A 107 -9.04 0.09 -17.34
C LEU A 107 -8.78 -0.37 -15.91
N THR A 108 -8.30 -1.60 -15.80
CA THR A 108 -7.99 -2.23 -14.51
C THR A 108 -6.58 -1.94 -14.03
N SER A 109 -5.67 -1.64 -14.96
CA SER A 109 -4.28 -1.35 -14.69
C SER A 109 -3.75 -0.29 -15.64
N ILE A 110 -2.85 0.56 -15.14
CA ILE A 110 -2.13 1.54 -15.97
C ILE A 110 -1.31 0.84 -17.07
N ASN A 111 -0.84 -0.39 -16.80
CA ASN A 111 -0.10 -1.17 -17.79
C ASN A 111 -0.95 -1.52 -19.03
N GLU A 112 -2.27 -1.64 -18.85
CA GLU A 112 -3.23 -1.87 -19.93
C GLU A 112 -3.37 -0.63 -20.82
N TYR A 113 -3.34 0.57 -20.23
CA TYR A 113 -3.37 1.84 -20.96
C TYR A 113 -2.17 1.96 -21.91
N ILE A 114 -0.99 1.58 -21.42
CA ILE A 114 0.25 1.63 -22.22
C ILE A 114 0.19 0.62 -23.37
N GLU A 115 -0.37 -0.57 -23.15
CA GLU A 115 -0.58 -1.52 -24.24
C GLU A 115 -1.53 -0.97 -25.30
N LEU A 116 -2.64 -0.35 -24.92
CA LEU A 116 -3.61 0.22 -25.86
C LEU A 116 -3.02 1.39 -26.66
N ARG A 117 -2.17 2.22 -26.03
CA ARG A 117 -1.53 3.38 -26.69
C ARG A 117 -0.47 2.95 -27.70
N PHE A 118 0.37 1.97 -27.38
CA PHE A 118 1.51 1.55 -28.21
C PHE A 118 1.25 0.27 -29.03
N LYS A 119 0.12 -0.41 -28.81
CA LYS A 119 -0.30 -1.66 -29.48
C LYS A 119 0.77 -2.76 -29.46
N SER A 120 1.60 -2.82 -28.42
CA SER A 120 2.72 -3.76 -28.32
C SER A 120 2.69 -4.56 -27.03
N LYS A 121 2.52 -5.88 -27.17
CA LYS A 121 2.54 -6.83 -26.04
C LYS A 121 3.92 -6.94 -25.39
N ARG A 122 4.99 -6.76 -26.17
CA ARG A 122 6.39 -6.80 -25.66
C ARG A 122 6.65 -5.65 -24.70
N LEU A 123 6.17 -4.45 -25.05
CA LEU A 123 6.31 -3.26 -24.21
C LEU A 123 5.59 -3.45 -22.86
N ARG A 124 4.37 -4.00 -22.87
CA ARG A 124 3.65 -4.33 -21.64
C ARG A 124 4.44 -5.27 -20.74
N PHE A 125 5.04 -6.31 -21.29
CA PHE A 125 5.84 -7.26 -20.51
C PHE A 125 7.07 -6.60 -19.88
N VAL A 126 7.80 -5.78 -20.65
CA VAL A 126 8.97 -5.04 -20.15
C VAL A 126 8.58 -4.08 -19.02
N ILE A 127 7.50 -3.30 -19.20
CA ILE A 127 7.04 -2.34 -18.19
C ILE A 127 6.55 -3.07 -16.93
N PHE A 128 5.79 -4.15 -17.10
CA PHE A 128 5.35 -4.97 -15.98
C PHE A 128 6.55 -5.52 -15.19
N PHE A 129 7.56 -6.04 -15.88
CA PHE A 129 8.79 -6.52 -15.26
C PHE A 129 9.54 -5.40 -14.52
N LEU A 130 9.71 -4.24 -15.15
CA LEU A 130 10.34 -3.07 -14.51
C LEU A 130 9.55 -2.61 -13.28
N MET A 131 8.22 -2.62 -13.34
CA MET A 131 7.36 -2.24 -12.22
C MET A 131 7.49 -3.22 -11.05
N ILE A 132 7.60 -4.53 -11.31
CA ILE A 132 7.87 -5.54 -10.28
C ILE A 132 9.23 -5.27 -9.62
N VAL A 133 10.28 -5.11 -10.41
CA VAL A 133 11.64 -4.85 -9.87
C VAL A 133 11.65 -3.56 -9.05
N ASN A 134 11.04 -2.49 -9.56
CA ASN A 134 10.93 -1.22 -8.84
C ASN A 134 10.16 -1.38 -7.52
N THR A 135 9.06 -2.14 -7.52
CA THR A 135 8.26 -2.39 -6.31
C THR A 135 9.04 -3.21 -5.28
N LEU A 136 9.82 -4.21 -5.71
CA LEU A 136 10.65 -5.02 -4.82
C LEU A 136 11.77 -4.19 -4.16
N VAL A 137 12.48 -3.39 -4.96
CA VAL A 137 13.57 -2.54 -4.46
C VAL A 137 13.04 -1.48 -3.51
N ASN A 138 12.00 -0.75 -3.91
CA ASN A 138 11.39 0.25 -3.04
C ASN A 138 10.80 -0.41 -1.79
N GLY A 139 10.06 -1.50 -1.91
CA GLY A 139 9.50 -2.23 -0.75
C GLY A 139 10.56 -2.59 0.30
N GLY A 140 11.75 -3.03 -0.14
CA GLY A 140 12.88 -3.30 0.76
C GLY A 140 13.40 -2.03 1.47
N ILE A 141 13.59 -0.93 0.74
CA ILE A 141 14.02 0.36 1.31
C ILE A 141 12.99 0.87 2.33
N ILE A 142 11.71 0.72 2.01
CA ILE A 142 10.59 1.12 2.88
C ILE A 142 10.59 0.33 4.17
N LEU A 143 10.82 -0.99 4.12
CA LEU A 143 10.92 -1.84 5.31
C LEU A 143 12.18 -1.55 6.12
N TYR A 144 13.26 -1.11 5.49
CA TYR A 144 14.51 -0.82 6.19
C TYR A 144 14.37 0.37 7.16
N ALA A 145 13.71 1.45 6.76
CA ALA A 145 13.50 2.63 7.60
C ALA A 145 12.91 2.34 9.01
N PRO A 146 11.76 1.65 9.16
CA PRO A 146 11.21 1.31 10.47
C PRO A 146 12.05 0.27 11.20
N THR A 147 12.77 -0.62 10.51
CA THR A 147 13.68 -1.57 11.18
C THR A 147 14.90 -0.88 11.77
N LEU A 148 15.41 0.15 11.11
CA LEU A 148 16.53 0.96 11.60
C LEU A 148 16.10 1.76 12.83
N ALA A 149 14.91 2.37 12.77
CA ALA A 149 14.32 3.03 13.93
C ALA A 149 14.14 2.02 15.08
N LEU A 150 13.57 0.85 14.83
CA LEU A 150 13.36 -0.18 15.86
C LEU A 150 14.67 -0.70 16.48
N SER A 151 15.70 -0.88 15.66
CA SER A 151 17.04 -1.29 16.08
C SER A 151 17.70 -0.26 16.99
N ALA A 152 17.61 1.03 16.63
CA ALA A 152 18.16 2.14 17.40
C ALA A 152 17.61 2.19 18.82
N ILE A 153 16.34 1.83 19.00
CA ILE A 153 15.71 1.90 20.30
C ILE A 153 15.91 0.55 21.04
N THR A 154 15.70 -0.61 20.41
CA THR A 154 15.70 -1.93 21.10
C THR A 154 17.11 -2.47 21.43
N LYS A 155 18.19 -1.83 20.93
CA LYS A 155 19.60 -2.29 21.02
C LYS A 155 19.84 -3.70 20.44
N LEU A 156 18.88 -4.27 19.71
CA LEU A 156 19.02 -5.58 19.04
C LEU A 156 19.74 -5.44 17.71
N ASN A 157 20.31 -6.53 17.20
CA ASN A 157 20.93 -6.53 15.88
C ASN A 157 19.89 -6.19 14.80
N THR A 158 20.22 -5.27 13.90
CA THR A 158 19.32 -4.79 12.83
C THR A 158 18.79 -5.94 11.97
N LEU A 159 19.61 -6.97 11.73
CA LEU A 159 19.18 -8.17 11.01
C LEU A 159 18.03 -8.90 11.70
N THR A 160 18.05 -9.02 13.02
CA THR A 160 16.99 -9.68 13.79
C THR A 160 15.68 -8.87 13.72
N CYS A 161 15.76 -7.54 13.80
CA CYS A 161 14.60 -6.67 13.65
C CYS A 161 13.98 -6.76 12.24
N ILE A 162 14.82 -6.84 11.19
CA ILE A 162 14.37 -7.03 9.80
C ILE A 162 13.62 -8.36 9.66
N LEU A 163 14.16 -9.45 10.20
CA LEU A 163 13.50 -10.76 10.13
C LEU A 163 12.15 -10.78 10.86
N ILE A 164 12.07 -10.17 12.05
CA ILE A 164 10.81 -10.12 12.82
C ILE A 164 9.75 -9.27 12.08
N LEU A 165 10.08 -8.04 11.68
CA LEU A 165 9.13 -7.18 10.98
C LEU A 165 8.74 -7.75 9.60
N GLY A 166 9.70 -8.31 8.87
CA GLY A 166 9.47 -8.95 7.58
C GLY A 166 8.57 -10.18 7.68
N THR A 167 8.77 -11.04 8.68
CA THR A 167 7.92 -12.22 8.90
C THR A 167 6.50 -11.82 9.27
N VAL A 168 6.31 -10.89 10.21
CA VAL A 168 4.97 -10.39 10.59
C VAL A 168 4.25 -9.78 9.39
N CYS A 169 4.92 -8.91 8.62
CA CYS A 169 4.36 -8.28 7.42
C CYS A 169 3.96 -9.31 6.35
N THR A 170 4.81 -10.31 6.12
CA THR A 170 4.55 -11.37 5.13
C THR A 170 3.37 -12.25 5.56
N LEU A 171 3.31 -12.65 6.83
CA LEU A 171 2.23 -13.50 7.36
C LEU A 171 0.87 -12.78 7.29
N TYR A 172 0.84 -11.51 7.70
CA TYR A 172 -0.35 -10.68 7.61
C TYR A 172 -0.86 -10.56 6.16
N SER A 173 0.04 -10.23 5.22
CA SER A 173 -0.32 -10.06 3.81
C SER A 173 -0.74 -11.38 3.15
N SER A 174 -0.08 -12.48 3.49
CA SER A 174 -0.40 -13.82 2.98
C SER A 174 -1.78 -14.28 3.43
N PHE A 175 -2.12 -14.06 4.71
CA PHE A 175 -3.43 -14.43 5.24
C PHE A 175 -4.55 -13.62 4.57
N GLN A 176 -4.33 -12.32 4.36
CA GLN A 176 -5.27 -11.45 3.64
C GLN A 176 -5.51 -11.95 2.22
N LEU A 177 -4.45 -12.31 1.48
CA LEU A 177 -4.55 -12.83 0.11
C LEU A 177 -5.26 -14.19 0.08
N TYR A 178 -4.84 -15.16 0.91
CA TYR A 178 -5.42 -16.51 0.95
C TYR A 178 -6.95 -16.49 1.09
N LYS A 179 -7.46 -15.61 1.96
CA LYS A 179 -8.90 -15.48 2.20
C LYS A 179 -9.65 -14.92 0.99
N ILE A 180 -9.04 -13.98 0.25
CA ILE A 180 -9.58 -13.45 -1.01
C ILE A 180 -9.65 -14.56 -2.07
N TYR A 181 -8.57 -15.33 -2.25
CA TYR A 181 -8.54 -16.42 -3.22
C TYR A 181 -9.53 -17.55 -2.89
N THR A 182 -9.69 -17.90 -1.62
CA THR A 182 -10.64 -18.92 -1.18
C THR A 182 -12.10 -18.51 -1.42
N ASN A 183 -12.41 -17.21 -1.32
CA ASN A 183 -13.77 -16.70 -1.57
C ASN A 183 -14.07 -16.48 -3.07
N TYR A 184 -13.05 -16.52 -3.93
CA TYR A 184 -13.18 -16.32 -5.36
C TYR A 184 -14.17 -17.28 -6.06
N PRO A 185 -14.09 -18.61 -5.88
CA PRO A 185 -15.02 -19.54 -6.52
C PRO A 185 -16.48 -19.39 -6.03
N SER A 186 -16.70 -19.08 -4.75
CA SER A 186 -18.05 -18.85 -4.20
C SER A 186 -18.74 -17.60 -4.74
N ILE A 187 -17.97 -16.61 -5.19
CA ILE A 187 -18.48 -15.33 -5.72
C ILE A 187 -18.75 -15.40 -7.23
N LEU A 188 -17.98 -16.18 -7.99
CA LEU A 188 -18.27 -16.44 -9.41
C LEU A 188 -19.63 -17.13 -9.61
N ILE A 189 -19.98 -18.07 -8.73
CA ILE A 189 -21.29 -18.77 -8.76
C ILE A 189 -22.44 -17.81 -8.45
N ASN A 190 -22.24 -16.85 -7.54
CA ASN A 190 -23.27 -15.89 -7.12
C ASN A 190 -23.19 -14.54 -7.86
N SER A 191 -22.34 -14.45 -8.89
CA SER A 191 -22.18 -13.25 -9.71
C SER A 191 -23.50 -12.95 -10.46
N PRO A 192 -23.93 -11.69 -10.53
CA PRO A 192 -25.15 -11.31 -11.27
C PRO A 192 -25.10 -11.71 -12.75
N VAL A 193 -23.93 -11.99 -13.31
CA VAL A 193 -23.77 -12.52 -14.67
C VAL A 193 -24.27 -13.97 -14.79
N ASN A 194 -24.07 -14.80 -13.76
CA ASN A 194 -24.48 -16.22 -13.79
C ASN A 194 -25.98 -16.40 -13.50
N LYS A 195 -26.59 -15.44 -12.79
CA LYS A 195 -28.05 -15.38 -12.59
C LYS A 195 -28.83 -14.98 -13.85
N LEU A 196 -28.17 -14.36 -14.84
CA LEU A 196 -28.79 -14.06 -16.14
C LEU A 196 -28.75 -15.25 -17.11
N THR A 197 -27.84 -16.21 -16.89
CA THR A 197 -27.78 -17.46 -17.66
C THR A 197 -28.63 -18.58 -17.06
N GLU A 198 -28.94 -18.55 -15.76
CA GLU A 198 -29.87 -19.49 -15.11
C GLU A 198 -31.32 -18.99 -15.03
N GLY A 199 -31.56 -17.69 -15.27
CA GLY A 199 -32.89 -17.05 -15.24
C GLY A 199 -33.55 -16.89 -16.61
N GLY A 200 -33.23 -17.75 -17.57
CA GLY A 200 -33.71 -17.65 -18.95
C GLY A 200 -34.10 -18.99 -19.57
N PHE A 201 -35.04 -19.69 -18.95
CA PHE A 201 -36.12 -20.46 -19.57
C PHE A 201 -37.30 -20.58 -18.59
#